data_AF-A0A4D6PA96-F1
#
_entry.id   AF-A0A4D6PA96-F1
#
_cell.length_a   1.000
_cell.length_b   1.000
_cell.length_c   1.000
_cell.angle_alpha   90.00
_cell.angle_beta   90.00
_cell.angle_gamma   90.00
#
_symmetry.space_group_name_H-M   'P 1'
#
loop_
_entity.id
_entity.type
_entity.pdbx_description
1 polymer ?
#
loop_
_entity_poly.entity_id
_entity_poly.type
_entity_poly.pdbx_seq_one_letter_code
_entity_poly.pdbx_strand_id
1 'polypeptide(L)'
;DFNIVQGLNQEELKDVSRWWNKTGLGHKLDFIRDRLATSFLWGVGISSKPQHRYFRIQIAKVIQLITTLDDVYDVYATLDELELFTDVIGRWDINSMTELPHYMKLCFMTLYNLVNEIAYDILMEQKIDVLPQLRKSWTDLLKTYLVEARWFHSG
;
A
#
# COMPACT_ATOMS: atom_id res chain seq x y z
N ASP A 1 -10.52 30.80 -0.93
CA ASP A 1 -10.87 29.40 -1.16
C ASP A 1 -9.64 28.51 -1.30
N PHE A 2 -8.79 28.73 -2.31
CA PHE A 2 -7.54 27.97 -2.53
C PHE A 2 -6.67 27.77 -1.28
N ASN A 3 -6.33 28.85 -0.57
CA ASN A 3 -5.48 28.77 0.62
C ASN A 3 -6.11 27.95 1.77
N ILE A 4 -7.44 27.93 1.88
CA ILE A 4 -8.16 27.17 2.92
C ILE A 4 -8.04 25.67 2.59
N VAL A 5 -8.33 25.29 1.35
CA VAL A 5 -8.20 23.91 0.87
C VAL A 5 -6.75 23.43 0.95
N GLN A 6 -5.79 24.28 0.61
CA GLN A 6 -4.36 23.98 0.76
C GLN A 6 -3.99 23.72 2.23
N GLY A 7 -4.49 24.52 3.17
CA GLY A 7 -4.27 24.29 4.60
C GLY A 7 -4.82 22.93 5.07
N LEU A 8 -6.03 22.56 4.63
CA LEU A 8 -6.61 21.24 4.91
C LEU A 8 -5.75 20.10 4.34
N ASN A 9 -5.31 20.23 3.09
CA ASN A 9 -4.44 19.25 2.44
C ASN A 9 -3.09 19.08 3.18
N GLN A 10 -2.53 20.16 3.74
CA GLN A 10 -1.29 20.08 4.54
C GLN A 10 -1.50 19.30 5.84
N GLU A 11 -2.64 19.46 6.52
CA GLU A 11 -2.97 18.67 7.71
C GLU A 11 -3.17 17.19 7.38
N GLU A 12 -3.80 16.89 6.26
CA GLU A 12 -3.95 15.52 5.76
C GLU A 12 -2.61 14.88 5.40
N LEU A 13 -1.71 15.63 4.76
CA LEU A 13 -0.36 15.16 4.47
C LEU A 13 0.43 14.85 5.76
N LYS A 14 0.23 15.62 6.84
CA LYS A 14 0.84 15.32 8.15
C LYS A 14 0.31 14.00 8.73
N ASP A 15 -0.98 13.69 8.56
CA ASP A 15 -1.52 12.38 8.97
C ASP A 15 -0.87 11.24 8.19
N VAL A 16 -0.77 11.38 6.87
CA VAL A 16 -0.14 10.38 6.00
C VAL A 16 1.35 10.21 6.36
N SER A 17 2.06 11.31 6.65
CA SER A 17 3.45 11.29 7.13
C SER A 17 3.61 10.58 8.48
N ARG A 18 2.73 10.85 9.45
CA ARG A 18 2.74 10.13 10.73
C ARG A 18 2.50 8.63 10.55
N TRP A 19 1.57 8.25 9.68
CA TRP A 19 1.35 6.84 9.35
C TRP A 19 2.59 6.21 8.71
N TRP A 20 3.18 6.87 7.70
CA TRP A 20 4.35 6.35 6.99
C TRP A 20 5.54 6.15 7.93
N ASN A 21 5.82 7.12 8.80
CA ASN A 21 6.88 7.00 9.79
C ASN A 21 6.63 5.84 10.77
N LYS A 22 5.35 5.56 11.10
CA LYS A 22 4.98 4.45 12.00
C LYS A 22 5.20 3.08 11.36
N THR A 23 5.08 2.93 10.03
CA THR A 23 5.39 1.65 9.36
C THR A 23 6.87 1.33 9.47
N GLY A 24 7.72 2.36 9.51
CA GLY A 24 9.16 2.24 9.53
C GLY A 24 9.76 1.76 8.20
N LEU A 25 8.94 1.56 7.15
CA LEU A 25 9.41 1.05 5.86
C LEU A 25 10.42 2.00 5.22
N GLY A 26 10.11 3.31 5.14
CA GLY A 26 11.00 4.30 4.52
C GLY A 26 12.36 4.49 5.22
N HIS A 27 12.49 4.05 6.47
CA HIS A 27 13.77 4.05 7.18
C HIS A 27 14.47 2.67 7.15
N LYS A 28 13.71 1.58 7.17
CA LYS A 28 14.26 0.21 7.27
C LYS A 28 14.60 -0.40 5.92
N LEU A 29 13.95 0.06 4.85
CA LEU A 29 14.17 -0.41 3.49
C LEU A 29 14.79 0.74 2.72
N ASP A 30 16.09 0.67 2.47
CA ASP A 30 16.86 1.71 1.77
C ASP A 30 16.64 1.69 0.25
N PHE A 31 16.19 0.56 -0.28
CA PHE A 31 15.91 0.37 -1.71
C PHE A 31 14.57 0.96 -2.17
N ILE A 32 13.65 1.30 -1.26
CA ILE A 32 12.31 1.78 -1.64
C ILE A 32 12.29 3.30 -1.86
N ARG A 33 11.51 3.73 -2.84
CA ARG A 33 11.29 5.14 -3.15
C ARG A 33 10.33 5.77 -2.14
N ASP A 34 10.84 6.64 -1.27
CA ASP A 34 9.98 7.50 -0.46
C ASP A 34 9.41 8.65 -1.31
N ARG A 35 8.16 8.50 -1.75
CA ARG A 35 7.43 9.46 -2.59
C ARG A 35 6.15 9.91 -1.94
N LEU A 36 6.11 9.97 -0.61
CA LEU A 36 4.88 10.20 0.15
C LEU A 36 4.11 11.46 -0.26
N ALA A 37 4.84 12.56 -0.51
CA ALA A 37 4.23 13.81 -0.97
C ALA A 37 3.60 13.67 -2.37
N THR A 38 4.22 12.92 -3.27
CA THR A 38 3.68 12.61 -4.60
C THR A 38 2.47 11.68 -4.49
N SER A 39 2.55 10.64 -3.65
CA SER A 39 1.44 9.72 -3.38
C SER A 39 0.20 10.47 -2.85
N PHE A 40 0.41 11.46 -1.98
CA PHE A 40 -0.66 12.33 -1.50
C PHE A 40 -1.19 13.27 -2.59
N LEU A 41 -0.31 13.84 -3.41
CA LEU A 41 -0.70 14.71 -4.52
C LEU A 41 -1.61 13.98 -5.53
N TRP A 42 -1.36 12.69 -5.80
CA TRP A 42 -2.27 11.86 -6.58
C TRP A 42 -3.67 11.78 -5.96
N GLY A 43 -3.77 11.59 -4.65
CA GLY A 43 -5.05 11.60 -3.93
C GLY A 43 -5.80 12.92 -4.10
N VAL A 44 -5.11 14.05 -3.99
CA VAL A 44 -5.69 15.38 -4.25
C VAL A 44 -6.18 15.52 -5.70
N GLY A 45 -5.41 15.01 -6.67
CA GLY A 45 -5.79 15.01 -8.08
C GLY A 45 -7.02 14.15 -8.38
N ILE A 46 -7.15 12.99 -7.75
CA ILE A 46 -8.31 12.09 -7.89
C ILE A 46 -9.55 12.69 -7.20
N SER A 47 -9.38 13.33 -6.04
CA SER A 47 -10.51 13.87 -5.28
C SER A 47 -10.19 15.18 -4.55
N SER A 48 -10.49 16.30 -5.22
CA SER A 48 -10.20 17.65 -4.73
C SER A 48 -11.24 18.20 -3.75
N LYS A 49 -12.40 17.55 -3.59
CA LYS A 49 -13.48 18.02 -2.72
C LYS A 49 -13.08 17.94 -1.24
N PRO A 50 -13.15 19.02 -0.44
CA PRO A 50 -12.69 19.02 0.95
C PRO A 50 -13.32 17.92 1.81
N GLN A 51 -14.58 17.56 1.56
CA GLN A 51 -15.30 16.53 2.32
C GLN A 51 -14.71 15.12 2.16
N HIS A 52 -13.91 14.87 1.12
CA HIS A 52 -13.32 13.56 0.81
C HIS A 52 -11.96 13.34 1.49
N ARG A 53 -11.75 13.98 2.65
CA ARG A 53 -10.54 13.86 3.47
C ARG A 53 -10.12 12.42 3.72
N TYR A 54 -11.05 11.58 4.18
CA TYR A 54 -10.79 10.17 4.47
C TYR A 54 -10.25 9.45 3.23
N PHE A 55 -10.92 9.62 2.09
CA PHE A 55 -10.49 9.05 0.82
C PHE A 55 -9.06 9.48 0.45
N ARG A 56 -8.74 10.78 0.51
CA ARG A 56 -7.40 11.29 0.16
C ARG A 56 -6.30 10.71 1.03
N ILE A 57 -6.56 10.54 2.33
CA ILE A 57 -5.60 9.93 3.25
C ILE A 57 -5.41 8.45 2.89
N GLN A 58 -6.49 7.68 2.77
CA GLN A 58 -6.37 6.24 2.52
C GLN A 58 -5.80 5.93 1.13
N ILE A 59 -6.17 6.68 0.09
CA ILE A 59 -5.62 6.47 -1.26
C ILE A 59 -4.13 6.83 -1.31
N ALA A 60 -3.68 7.84 -0.58
CA ALA A 60 -2.25 8.18 -0.51
C ALA A 60 -1.43 7.05 0.14
N LYS A 61 -1.95 6.45 1.23
CA LYS A 61 -1.33 5.27 1.85
C LYS A 61 -1.28 4.07 0.89
N VAL A 62 -2.37 3.83 0.16
CA VAL A 62 -2.46 2.77 -0.86
C VAL A 62 -1.42 2.99 -1.97
N ILE A 63 -1.35 4.19 -2.54
CA ILE A 63 -0.39 4.51 -3.61
C ILE A 63 1.05 4.35 -3.11
N GLN A 64 1.36 4.81 -1.88
CA GLN A 64 2.68 4.64 -1.31
C GLN A 64 3.05 3.15 -1.14
N LEU A 65 2.10 2.31 -0.72
CA LEU A 65 2.33 0.86 -0.66
C LEU A 65 2.46 0.22 -2.03
N ILE A 66 1.69 0.65 -3.03
CA ILE A 66 1.87 0.18 -4.41
C ILE A 66 3.29 0.46 -4.87
N THR A 67 3.79 1.69 -4.72
CA THR A 67 5.18 2.04 -5.06
C THR A 67 6.21 1.23 -4.27
N THR A 68 5.96 0.99 -2.98
CA THR A 68 6.86 0.18 -2.14
C THR A 68 6.93 -1.27 -2.61
N LEU A 69 5.79 -1.86 -3.00
CA LEU A 69 5.72 -3.23 -3.47
C LEU A 69 6.26 -3.36 -4.90
N ASP A 70 6.05 -2.35 -5.75
CA ASP A 70 6.70 -2.24 -7.07
C ASP A 70 8.23 -2.36 -6.92
N ASP A 71 8.84 -1.57 -6.02
CA ASP A 71 10.29 -1.61 -5.72
C ASP A 71 10.80 -2.98 -5.23
N VAL A 72 9.95 -3.71 -4.51
CA VAL A 72 10.27 -5.08 -4.07
C VAL A 72 10.33 -6.02 -5.28
N TYR A 73 9.40 -5.88 -6.23
CA TYR A 73 9.26 -6.78 -7.39
C TYR A 73 10.22 -6.47 -8.54
N ASP A 74 10.58 -5.21 -8.77
CA ASP A 74 11.38 -4.79 -9.94
C ASP A 74 12.88 -4.58 -9.64
N VAL A 75 13.25 -4.28 -8.39
CA VAL A 75 14.63 -3.92 -8.03
C VAL A 75 15.28 -4.90 -7.05
N TYR A 76 14.57 -5.31 -5.99
CA TYR A 76 15.25 -5.90 -4.82
C TYR A 76 15.14 -7.42 -4.68
N ALA A 77 13.94 -8.00 -4.77
CA ALA A 77 13.71 -9.38 -4.40
C ALA A 77 14.14 -10.37 -5.49
N THR A 78 14.48 -11.60 -5.09
CA THR A 78 14.69 -12.69 -6.04
C THR A 78 13.37 -13.26 -6.54
N LEU A 79 13.36 -13.93 -7.69
CA LEU A 79 12.15 -14.55 -8.22
C LEU A 79 11.50 -15.54 -7.24
N ASP A 80 12.30 -16.36 -6.54
CA ASP A 80 11.80 -17.30 -5.53
C ASP A 80 11.13 -16.58 -4.35
N GLU A 81 11.71 -15.46 -3.89
CA GLU A 81 11.10 -14.62 -2.86
C GLU A 81 9.79 -14.01 -3.34
N LEU A 82 9.71 -13.59 -4.60
CA LEU A 82 8.50 -13.01 -5.20
C LEU A 82 7.38 -14.03 -5.37
N GLU A 83 7.70 -15.27 -5.74
CA GLU A 83 6.73 -16.36 -5.81
C GLU A 83 6.13 -16.63 -4.42
N LEU A 84 7.00 -16.75 -3.41
CA LEU A 84 6.58 -16.95 -2.02
C LEU A 84 5.75 -15.78 -1.50
N PHE A 85 6.17 -14.54 -1.76
CA PHE A 85 5.43 -13.35 -1.32
C PHE A 85 4.05 -13.26 -1.96
N THR A 86 3.94 -13.53 -3.26
CA THR A 86 2.68 -13.53 -4.01
C THR A 86 1.72 -14.61 -3.47
N ASP A 87 2.24 -15.79 -3.16
CA ASP A 87 1.47 -16.89 -2.59
C ASP A 87 0.96 -16.57 -1.17
N VAL A 88 1.83 -16.04 -0.28
CA VAL A 88 1.45 -15.60 1.07
C VAL A 88 0.35 -14.53 1.03
N ILE A 89 0.45 -13.55 0.11
CA ILE A 89 -0.60 -12.54 -0.09
C ILE A 89 -1.90 -13.18 -0.58
N GLY A 90 -1.82 -14.13 -1.52
CA GLY A 90 -2.99 -14.84 -2.03
C GLY A 90 -3.74 -15.64 -0.96
N ARG A 91 -3.03 -16.20 0.02
CA ARG A 91 -3.65 -16.88 1.18
C ARG A 91 -4.30 -15.90 2.15
N TRP A 92 -3.75 -14.70 2.28
CA TRP A 92 -4.20 -13.66 3.21
C TRP A 92 -4.31 -14.16 4.67
N ASP A 93 -3.41 -15.06 5.08
CA ASP A 93 -3.30 -15.57 6.44
C ASP A 93 -2.08 -14.93 7.12
N ILE A 94 -2.30 -14.30 8.28
CA ILE A 94 -1.24 -13.67 9.06
C ILE A 94 -0.19 -14.68 9.53
N ASN A 95 -0.58 -15.95 9.70
CA ASN A 95 0.33 -17.00 10.13
C ASN A 95 1.33 -17.37 9.02
N SER A 96 0.94 -17.27 7.73
CA SER A 96 1.84 -17.51 6.60
C SER A 96 2.99 -16.50 6.50
N MET A 97 2.91 -15.37 7.19
CA MET A 97 4.00 -14.40 7.28
C MET A 97 5.29 -15.02 7.85
N THR A 98 5.22 -16.11 8.62
CA THR A 98 6.42 -16.76 9.16
C THR A 98 7.38 -17.25 8.08
N GLU A 99 6.85 -17.57 6.89
CA GLU A 99 7.57 -18.09 5.73
C GLU A 99 8.45 -17.02 5.05
N LEU A 100 8.12 -15.74 5.21
CA LEU A 100 8.77 -14.64 4.49
C LEU A 100 10.12 -14.23 5.11
N PRO A 101 11.05 -13.63 4.34
CA PRO A 101 12.19 -12.92 4.91
C PRO A 101 11.73 -11.67 5.68
N HIS A 102 12.55 -11.20 6.63
CA HIS A 102 12.14 -10.15 7.58
C HIS A 102 11.59 -8.89 6.92
N TYR A 103 12.21 -8.41 5.85
CA TYR A 103 11.78 -7.20 5.16
C TYR A 103 10.39 -7.36 4.51
N MET A 104 10.13 -8.51 3.88
CA MET A 104 8.82 -8.84 3.32
C MET A 104 7.74 -9.00 4.40
N LYS A 105 8.09 -9.46 5.61
CA LYS A 105 7.15 -9.46 6.75
C LYS A 105 6.67 -8.05 7.06
N LEU A 106 7.56 -7.06 7.02
CA LEU A 106 7.19 -5.65 7.23
C LEU A 106 6.24 -5.15 6.14
N CYS A 107 6.53 -5.47 4.87
CA CYS A 107 5.66 -5.12 3.74
C CYS A 107 4.28 -5.78 3.86
N PHE A 108 4.24 -7.11 4.07
CA PHE A 108 3.01 -7.88 4.26
C PHE A 108 2.18 -7.33 5.41
N MET A 109 2.78 -7.12 6.58
CA MET A 109 2.06 -6.66 7.77
C MET A 109 1.50 -5.25 7.57
N THR A 110 2.24 -4.37 6.89
CA THR A 110 1.78 -3.02 6.59
C THR A 110 0.59 -3.03 5.62
N LEU A 111 0.66 -3.85 4.58
CA LEU A 111 -0.44 -4.05 3.62
C LEU A 111 -1.67 -4.67 4.30
N TYR A 112 -1.48 -5.75 5.06
CA TYR A 112 -2.53 -6.44 5.80
C TYR A 112 -3.26 -5.47 6.73
N ASN A 113 -2.53 -4.69 7.53
CA ASN A 113 -3.12 -3.73 8.45
C ASN A 113 -3.90 -2.63 7.72
N LEU A 114 -3.35 -2.05 6.66
CA LEU A 114 -4.02 -1.00 5.90
C LEU A 114 -5.32 -1.48 5.27
N VAL A 115 -5.31 -2.66 4.64
CA VAL A 115 -6.50 -3.21 3.97
C VAL A 115 -7.59 -3.56 4.97
N ASN A 116 -7.23 -4.15 6.11
CA ASN A 116 -8.21 -4.45 7.16
C ASN A 116 -8.73 -3.17 7.83
N GLU A 117 -7.91 -2.12 8.01
CA GLU A 117 -8.34 -0.78 8.47
C GLU A 117 -9.41 -0.22 7.54
N ILE A 118 -9.11 -0.14 6.23
CA ILE A 118 -10.05 0.41 5.24
C ILE A 118 -11.34 -0.42 5.18
N ALA A 119 -11.23 -1.75 5.20
CA ALA A 119 -12.40 -2.63 5.18
C ALA A 119 -13.26 -2.46 6.43
N TYR A 120 -12.64 -2.34 7.61
CA TYR A 120 -13.33 -2.11 8.87
C TYR A 120 -14.09 -0.78 8.87
N ASP A 121 -13.45 0.30 8.44
CA ASP A 121 -14.05 1.63 8.38
C ASP A 121 -15.28 1.64 7.44
N ILE A 122 -15.17 1.01 6.28
CA ILE A 122 -16.29 0.89 5.32
C ILE A 122 -17.41 -0.01 5.88
N LEU A 123 -17.07 -1.12 6.54
CA LEU A 123 -18.06 -1.98 7.17
C LEU A 123 -18.82 -1.23 8.27
N MET A 124 -18.11 -0.45 9.09
CA MET A 124 -18.70 0.34 10.16
C MET A 124 -19.64 1.44 9.65
N GLU A 125 -19.22 2.19 8.63
CA GLU A 125 -19.99 3.33 8.12
C GLU A 125 -21.10 2.92 7.14
N GLN A 126 -20.82 1.96 6.26
CA GLN A 126 -21.69 1.62 5.12
C GLN A 126 -22.35 0.25 5.26
N LYS A 127 -21.94 -0.57 6.24
CA LYS A 127 -22.44 -1.95 6.45
C LYS A 127 -22.20 -2.87 5.24
N ILE A 128 -21.14 -2.59 4.49
CA ILE A 128 -20.71 -3.38 3.33
C ILE A 128 -19.38 -4.03 3.67
N ASP A 129 -19.32 -5.36 3.54
CA ASP A 129 -18.05 -6.06 3.59
C ASP A 129 -17.33 -5.96 2.23
N VAL A 130 -16.27 -5.14 2.22
CA VAL A 130 -15.42 -4.92 1.04
C VAL A 130 -14.09 -5.66 1.13
N LEU A 131 -13.83 -6.37 2.22
CA LEU A 131 -12.56 -7.06 2.45
C LEU A 131 -12.26 -8.09 1.34
N PRO A 132 -13.21 -8.92 0.87
CA PRO A 132 -12.96 -9.85 -0.24
C PRO A 132 -12.48 -9.15 -1.52
N GLN A 133 -13.06 -8.00 -1.85
CA GLN A 133 -12.74 -7.22 -3.05
C GLN A 133 -11.36 -6.59 -2.94
N LEU A 134 -11.04 -5.99 -1.79
CA LEU A 134 -9.71 -5.40 -1.54
C LEU A 134 -8.62 -6.47 -1.58
N ARG A 135 -8.83 -7.62 -0.93
CA ARG A 135 -7.91 -8.77 -0.99
C ARG A 135 -7.66 -9.22 -2.41
N LYS A 136 -8.73 -9.35 -3.21
CA LYS A 136 -8.64 -9.72 -4.61
C LYS A 136 -7.83 -8.70 -5.41
N SER A 137 -8.11 -7.40 -5.25
CA SER A 137 -7.38 -6.34 -5.97
C SER A 137 -5.88 -6.35 -5.69
N TRP A 138 -5.47 -6.53 -4.43
CA TRP A 138 -4.05 -6.63 -4.09
C TRP A 138 -3.41 -7.93 -4.60
N THR A 139 -4.12 -9.05 -4.50
CA THR A 139 -3.64 -10.34 -5.01
C THR A 139 -3.44 -10.29 -6.53
N ASP A 140 -4.40 -9.72 -7.26
CA ASP A 140 -4.34 -9.61 -8.72
C ASP A 140 -3.23 -8.64 -9.16
N LEU A 141 -3.02 -7.55 -8.43
CA LEU A 141 -1.91 -6.63 -8.67
C LEU A 141 -0.55 -7.35 -8.54
N LEU A 142 -0.33 -8.04 -7.42
CA LEU A 142 0.96 -8.70 -7.16
C LEU A 142 1.20 -9.91 -8.08
N LYS A 143 0.14 -10.59 -8.52
CA LYS A 143 0.27 -11.60 -9.59
C LYS A 143 0.71 -10.99 -10.90
N THR A 144 0.22 -9.79 -11.24
CA THR A 144 0.68 -9.06 -12.43
C THR A 144 2.16 -8.69 -12.30
N TYR A 145 2.57 -8.15 -11.14
CA TYR A 145 4.00 -7.88 -10.89
C TYR A 145 4.87 -9.13 -10.97
N LEU A 146 4.40 -10.29 -10.49
CA LEU A 146 5.12 -11.55 -10.61
C LEU A 146 5.29 -11.98 -12.07
N VAL A 147 4.27 -11.77 -12.91
CA VAL A 147 4.36 -12.06 -14.35
C VAL A 147 5.41 -11.18 -15.01
N GLU A 148 5.43 -9.88 -14.69
CA GLU A 148 6.43 -8.94 -15.21
C GLU A 148 7.85 -9.31 -14.75
N ALA A 149 8.02 -9.66 -13.47
CA ALA A 149 9.29 -10.13 -12.94
C ALA A 149 9.76 -11.42 -13.64
N ARG A 150 8.85 -12.37 -13.92
CA ARG A 150 9.19 -13.58 -14.68
C ARG A 150 9.66 -13.27 -16.09
N TRP A 151 8.98 -12.36 -16.80
CA TRP A 151 9.43 -11.91 -18.13
C TRP A 151 10.82 -11.32 -18.08
N PHE A 152 11.07 -10.41 -17.14
CA PHE A 152 12.39 -9.79 -16.96
C PHE A 152 13.50 -10.83 -16.72
N HIS A 153 13.23 -11.89 -15.96
CA HIS A 153 14.19 -12.96 -15.70
C HIS A 153 14.36 -13.94 -16.87
N SER A 154 13.33 -14.13 -17.70
CA SER A 154 13.36 -15.11 -18.80
C SER A 154 13.99 -14.60 -20.11
N GLY A 155 14.21 -13.28 -20.24
CA GLY A 155 14.71 -12.64 -21.46
C GLY A 155 13.62 -12.42 -22.49
#